data_AF-A0A496JGG4-F1
#
_entry.id   AF-A0A496JGG4-F1
#
_cell.length_a   1.000
_cell.length_b   1.000
_cell.length_c   1.000
_cell.angle_alpha   90.00
_cell.angle_beta   90.00
_cell.angle_gamma   90.00
#
_symmetry.space_group_name_H-M   'P 1'
#
loop_
_entity.id
_entity.type
_entity.pdbx_description
1 polymer ?
#
loop_
_entity_poly.entity_id
_entity_poly.type
_entity_poly.pdbx_seq_one_letter_code
_entity_poly.pdbx_strand_id
1 'polypeptide(L)'
;METIEWNEEQRKAFQDLLREFVALIDAKMQEEKQTGKTPKIPKYGSCQNGLNKFLVPWGYACKISLGSGNLSHNPSIAFCRQDILGEGFVNGEIPTPKKGFYLWFAYYWKNDAEKFYLRIGRSIEENGEKECQKCPAYDKIVIENACYQKLYDDLEADLESITDYFLHLINEFNQIPTAYFELEPSSASH
;
A
#
# COMPACT_ATOMS: atom_id res chain seq x y z
N MET A 1 16.06 12.72 6.52
CA MET A 1 15.13 12.26 7.55
C MET A 1 15.85 11.17 8.34
N GLU A 2 15.60 11.03 9.65
CA GLU A 2 16.18 9.90 10.40
C GLU A 2 15.59 8.58 9.90
N THR A 3 16.41 7.53 9.89
CA THR A 3 15.98 6.18 9.54
C THR A 3 14.91 5.70 10.53
N ILE A 4 13.76 5.29 10.02
CA ILE A 4 12.72 4.65 10.81
C ILE A 4 13.14 3.22 11.09
N GLU A 5 13.26 2.91 12.36
CA GLU A 5 13.48 1.56 12.89
C GLU A 5 12.38 1.25 13.90
N TRP A 6 11.95 -0.01 13.93
CA TRP A 6 10.98 -0.49 14.89
C TRP A 6 11.62 -1.46 15.87
N ASN A 7 11.24 -1.33 17.15
CA ASN A 7 11.58 -2.33 18.14
C ASN A 7 10.71 -3.60 17.97
N GLU A 8 11.01 -4.65 18.74
CA GLU A 8 10.31 -5.94 18.65
C GLU A 8 8.78 -5.80 18.85
N GLU A 9 8.34 -4.96 19.79
CA GLU A 9 6.91 -4.76 20.06
C GLU A 9 6.20 -4.09 18.88
N GLN A 10 6.83 -3.09 18.26
CA GLN A 10 6.31 -2.38 17.10
C GLN A 10 6.26 -3.29 15.87
N ARG A 11 7.32 -4.07 15.63
CA ARG A 11 7.37 -5.08 14.56
C ARG A 11 6.25 -6.09 14.75
N LYS A 12 6.10 -6.63 15.95
CA LYS A 12 5.01 -7.56 16.26
C LYS A 12 3.62 -6.94 16.05
N ALA A 13 3.41 -5.69 16.49
CA ALA A 13 2.13 -5.01 16.31
C ALA A 13 1.75 -4.82 14.83
N PHE A 14 2.72 -4.45 13.99
CA PHE A 14 2.51 -4.36 12.55
C PHE A 14 2.18 -5.72 11.93
N GLN A 15 2.94 -6.75 12.29
CA GLN A 15 2.72 -8.12 11.78
C GLN A 15 1.35 -8.67 12.18
N ASP A 16 0.89 -8.42 13.41
CA ASP A 16 -0.46 -8.80 13.86
C ASP A 16 -1.56 -8.13 13.02
N LEU A 17 -1.35 -6.87 12.61
CA LEU A 17 -2.28 -6.16 11.72
C LEU A 17 -2.27 -6.73 10.28
N LEU A 18 -1.11 -7.17 9.78
CA LEU A 18 -1.03 -7.89 8.50
C LEU A 18 -1.76 -9.24 8.57
N ARG A 19 -1.62 -9.97 9.68
CA ARG A 19 -2.38 -11.21 9.94
C ARG A 19 -3.88 -10.95 9.94
N GLU A 20 -4.35 -9.89 10.61
CA GLU A 20 -5.77 -9.52 10.60
C GLU A 20 -6.27 -9.28 9.16
N PHE A 21 -5.50 -8.53 8.36
CA PHE A 21 -5.84 -8.29 6.95
C PHE A 21 -5.92 -9.60 6.14
N VAL A 22 -4.95 -10.48 6.28
CA VAL A 22 -4.92 -11.77 5.56
C VAL A 22 -6.05 -12.70 6.02
N ALA A 23 -6.33 -12.76 7.32
CA ALA A 23 -7.42 -13.56 7.87
C ALA A 23 -8.80 -13.16 7.32
N LEU A 24 -9.04 -11.86 7.08
CA LEU A 24 -10.28 -11.38 6.45
C LEU A 24 -10.46 -11.96 5.03
N ILE A 25 -9.36 -12.08 4.29
CA ILE A 25 -9.35 -12.57 2.90
C ILE A 25 -9.44 -14.09 2.88
N ASP A 26 -8.68 -14.77 3.73
CA ASP A 26 -8.71 -16.23 3.84
C ASP A 26 -10.09 -16.74 4.24
N ALA A 27 -10.79 -16.06 5.16
CA ALA A 27 -12.17 -16.40 5.51
C ALA A 27 -13.10 -16.38 4.28
N LYS A 28 -12.89 -15.42 3.36
CA LYS A 28 -13.65 -15.31 2.11
C LYS A 28 -13.24 -16.34 1.06
N MET A 29 -11.96 -16.67 0.97
CA MET A 29 -11.49 -17.78 0.15
C MET A 29 -12.12 -19.10 0.60
N GLN A 30 -12.18 -19.36 1.92
CA GLN A 30 -12.81 -20.58 2.44
C GLN A 30 -14.32 -20.61 2.17
N GLU A 31 -15.01 -19.47 2.28
CA GLU A 31 -16.42 -19.34 1.90
C GLU A 31 -16.64 -19.71 0.42
N GLU A 32 -15.79 -19.24 -0.50
CA GLU A 32 -15.84 -19.59 -1.93
C GLU A 32 -15.66 -21.10 -2.13
N LYS A 33 -14.65 -21.71 -1.48
CA LYS A 33 -14.39 -23.16 -1.57
C LYS A 33 -15.57 -24.00 -1.09
N GLN A 34 -16.25 -23.58 -0.02
CA GLN A 34 -17.38 -24.31 0.56
C GLN A 34 -18.67 -24.16 -0.25
N THR A 35 -18.90 -22.98 -0.84
CA THR A 35 -20.19 -22.63 -1.44
C THR A 35 -20.18 -22.58 -2.96
N GLY A 36 -19.01 -22.52 -3.59
CA GLY A 36 -18.84 -22.31 -5.03
C GLY A 36 -19.28 -20.92 -5.52
N LYS A 37 -19.59 -19.98 -4.62
CA LYS A 37 -20.07 -18.64 -4.96
C LYS A 37 -18.93 -17.64 -4.88
N THR A 38 -18.95 -16.66 -5.79
CA THR A 38 -18.01 -15.53 -5.75
C THR A 38 -18.09 -14.82 -4.39
N PRO A 39 -16.96 -14.68 -3.66
CA PRO A 39 -16.99 -14.12 -2.33
C PRO A 39 -17.26 -12.62 -2.35
N LYS A 40 -18.11 -12.17 -1.43
CA LYS A 40 -18.34 -10.74 -1.18
C LYS A 40 -17.22 -10.15 -0.34
N ILE A 41 -17.05 -8.84 -0.43
CA ILE A 41 -16.08 -8.09 0.38
C ILE A 41 -16.39 -8.26 1.88
N PRO A 42 -15.40 -8.63 2.72
CA PRO A 42 -15.59 -8.69 4.17
C PRO A 42 -15.62 -7.28 4.78
N LYS A 43 -16.11 -7.15 6.02
CA LYS A 43 -15.97 -5.90 6.77
C LYS A 43 -14.50 -5.75 7.20
N TYR A 44 -13.86 -4.66 6.77
CA TYR A 44 -12.43 -4.40 7.03
C TYR A 44 -12.16 -3.11 7.82
N GLY A 45 -13.21 -2.41 8.26
CA GLY A 45 -13.09 -1.11 8.92
C GLY A 45 -12.25 -1.15 10.21
N SER A 46 -12.36 -2.21 11.01
CA SER A 46 -11.55 -2.38 12.23
C SER A 46 -10.06 -2.51 11.90
N CYS A 47 -9.71 -3.44 11.00
CA CYS A 47 -8.35 -3.66 10.52
C CYS A 47 -7.72 -2.37 9.97
N GLN A 48 -8.42 -1.64 9.08
CA GLN A 48 -7.91 -0.37 8.55
C GLN A 48 -7.70 0.69 9.64
N ASN A 49 -8.61 0.77 10.62
CA ASN A 49 -8.46 1.70 11.74
C ASN A 49 -7.28 1.32 12.64
N GLY A 50 -7.04 0.02 12.85
CA GLY A 50 -5.86 -0.49 13.58
C GLY A 50 -4.56 -0.10 12.88
N LEU A 51 -4.46 -0.37 11.57
CA LEU A 51 -3.32 0.03 10.74
C LEU A 51 -3.10 1.54 10.78
N ASN A 52 -4.13 2.36 10.57
CA ASN A 52 -3.99 3.82 10.62
C ASN A 52 -3.52 4.32 11.99
N LYS A 53 -4.04 3.77 13.09
CA LYS A 53 -3.58 4.14 14.44
C LYS A 53 -2.09 3.82 14.65
N PHE A 54 -1.66 2.67 14.16
CA PHE A 54 -0.26 2.25 14.25
C PHE A 54 0.68 3.09 13.37
N LEU A 55 0.21 3.52 12.20
CA LEU A 55 1.02 4.22 11.19
C LEU A 55 1.19 5.73 11.43
N VAL A 56 0.28 6.36 12.16
CA VAL A 56 0.29 7.82 12.42
C VAL A 56 1.62 8.33 13.00
N PRO A 57 2.25 7.68 14.00
CA PRO A 57 3.54 8.14 14.54
C PRO A 57 4.68 8.17 13.49
N TRP A 58 4.53 7.41 12.40
CA TRP A 58 5.52 7.28 11.34
C TRP A 58 5.22 8.18 10.14
N GLY A 59 4.17 9.01 10.21
CA GLY A 59 3.78 9.90 9.12
C GLY A 59 3.09 9.18 7.96
N TYR A 60 2.43 8.04 8.20
CA TYR A 60 1.71 7.28 7.17
C TYR A 60 0.23 7.13 7.50
N ALA A 61 -0.57 7.05 6.44
CA ALA A 61 -1.95 6.63 6.47
C ALA A 61 -2.17 5.54 5.41
N CYS A 62 -3.14 4.67 5.62
CA CYS A 62 -3.42 3.54 4.75
C CYS A 62 -4.85 3.49 4.24
N LYS A 63 -5.00 2.83 3.10
CA LYS A 63 -6.28 2.46 2.51
C LYS A 63 -6.27 0.98 2.15
N ILE A 64 -7.20 0.23 2.72
CA ILE A 64 -7.48 -1.14 2.30
C ILE A 64 -8.39 -1.10 1.07
N SER A 65 -8.02 -1.87 0.04
CA SER A 65 -8.80 -2.06 -1.18
C SER A 65 -9.04 -3.55 -1.42
N LEU A 66 -10.30 -3.98 -1.29
CA LEU A 66 -10.70 -5.38 -1.45
C LEU A 66 -11.53 -5.63 -2.71
N GLY A 67 -11.73 -4.64 -3.58
CA GLY A 67 -12.60 -4.72 -4.76
C GLY A 67 -13.88 -3.88 -4.64
N SER A 68 -14.84 -4.11 -5.55
CA SER A 68 -16.16 -3.46 -5.57
C SER A 68 -17.26 -4.51 -5.71
N GLY A 69 -18.13 -4.62 -4.70
CA GLY A 69 -19.15 -5.67 -4.60
C GLY A 69 -18.58 -7.03 -4.20
N ASN A 70 -17.70 -7.58 -5.03
CA ASN A 70 -17.01 -8.85 -4.80
C ASN A 70 -15.55 -8.62 -4.41
N LEU A 71 -14.96 -9.62 -3.75
CA LEU A 71 -13.54 -9.64 -3.42
C LEU A 71 -12.71 -9.66 -4.71
N SER A 72 -11.77 -8.72 -4.85
CA SER A 72 -10.83 -8.69 -5.98
C SER A 72 -9.85 -9.85 -5.91
N HIS A 73 -9.17 -10.16 -7.02
CA HIS A 73 -8.13 -11.21 -7.05
C HIS A 73 -6.84 -10.80 -6.34
N ASN A 74 -6.63 -9.50 -6.14
CA ASN A 74 -5.47 -8.88 -5.52
C ASN A 74 -5.90 -7.82 -4.48
N PRO A 75 -6.60 -8.21 -3.40
CA PRO A 75 -6.87 -7.30 -2.31
C PRO A 75 -5.55 -6.75 -1.76
N SER A 76 -5.56 -5.50 -1.33
CA SER A 76 -4.32 -4.81 -1.00
C SER A 76 -4.47 -3.71 0.04
N ILE A 77 -3.33 -3.26 0.54
CA ILE A 77 -3.17 -2.10 1.39
C ILE A 77 -2.25 -1.13 0.65
N ALA A 78 -2.73 0.10 0.45
CA ALA A 78 -1.88 1.22 0.05
C ALA A 78 -1.47 2.00 1.30
N PHE A 79 -0.17 2.24 1.48
CA PHE A 79 0.40 3.07 2.54
C PHE A 79 0.90 4.36 1.92
N CYS A 80 0.25 5.48 2.24
CA CYS A 80 0.56 6.80 1.73
C CYS A 80 1.27 7.61 2.82
N ARG A 81 2.35 8.29 2.44
CA ARG A 81 2.95 9.35 3.25
C ARG A 81 1.93 10.45 3.50
N GLN A 82 1.77 10.90 4.73
CA GLN A 82 0.77 11.92 5.10
C GLN A 82 1.16 13.33 4.64
N ASP A 83 2.45 13.63 4.57
CA ASP A 83 2.97 14.95 4.20
C ASP A 83 2.80 15.27 2.70
N ILE A 84 2.44 14.27 1.89
CA ILE A 84 2.11 14.43 0.46
C ILE A 84 0.60 14.29 0.19
N LEU A 85 -0.24 14.13 1.21
CA LEU A 85 -1.70 14.11 1.05
C LEU A 85 -2.25 15.51 1.16
N GLY A 86 -2.78 16.06 0.07
CA GLY A 86 -3.41 17.37 0.11
C GLY A 86 -3.68 17.97 -1.25
N GLU A 87 -4.35 19.12 -1.23
CA GLU A 87 -4.43 19.99 -2.40
C GLU A 87 -3.02 20.46 -2.81
N GLY A 88 -2.75 20.49 -4.11
CA GLY A 88 -1.42 20.83 -4.64
C GLY A 88 -0.44 19.66 -4.75
N PHE A 89 -0.78 18.47 -4.24
CA PHE A 89 0.04 17.26 -4.40
C PHE A 89 -0.52 16.28 -5.44
N VAL A 90 0.36 15.46 -6.01
CA VAL A 90 -0.01 14.38 -6.93
C VAL A 90 -0.92 13.35 -6.24
N ASN A 91 -0.66 13.08 -4.96
CA ASN A 91 -1.53 12.31 -4.11
C ASN A 91 -2.71 13.20 -3.66
N GLY A 92 -3.93 12.68 -3.73
CA GLY A 92 -5.10 13.42 -3.24
C GLY A 92 -5.13 13.53 -1.71
N GLU A 93 -6.13 14.24 -1.20
CA GLU A 93 -6.32 14.45 0.26
C GLU A 93 -6.52 13.15 1.05
N ILE A 94 -7.12 12.13 0.42
CA ILE A 94 -7.47 10.87 1.06
C ILE A 94 -6.55 9.76 0.53
N PRO A 95 -5.96 8.91 1.40
CA PRO A 95 -5.19 7.74 0.97
C PRO A 95 -6.00 6.87 0.00
N THR A 96 -5.41 6.55 -1.14
CA THR A 96 -6.04 5.70 -2.15
C THR A 96 -4.99 5.08 -3.07
N PRO A 97 -5.16 3.80 -3.47
CA PRO A 97 -4.33 3.23 -4.54
C PRO A 97 -4.63 3.83 -5.92
N LYS A 98 -5.72 4.60 -6.06
CA LYS A 98 -6.14 5.14 -7.36
C LYS A 98 -5.48 6.45 -7.76
N LYS A 99 -4.70 7.08 -6.87
CA LYS A 99 -4.08 8.38 -7.16
C LYS A 99 -2.75 8.53 -6.42
N GLY A 100 -1.71 8.91 -7.16
CA GLY A 100 -0.38 9.23 -6.62
C GLY A 100 0.50 8.01 -6.35
N PHE A 101 1.47 8.18 -5.46
CA PHE A 101 2.49 7.21 -5.09
C PHE A 101 2.27 6.66 -3.67
N TYR A 102 2.62 5.40 -3.44
CA TYR A 102 2.34 4.72 -2.18
C TYR A 102 3.20 3.46 -2.05
N LEU A 103 3.46 2.99 -0.83
CA LEU A 103 3.84 1.58 -0.68
C LEU A 103 2.59 0.71 -0.88
N TRP A 104 2.75 -0.44 -1.51
CA TRP A 104 1.64 -1.31 -1.85
C TRP A 104 1.93 -2.74 -1.39
N PHE A 105 1.09 -3.26 -0.51
CA PHE A 105 1.09 -4.65 -0.07
C PHE A 105 -0.15 -5.35 -0.63
N ALA A 106 0.02 -6.30 -1.52
CA ALA A 106 -1.07 -7.03 -2.16
C ALA A 106 -1.04 -8.52 -1.79
N TYR A 107 -2.22 -9.14 -1.69
CA TYR A 107 -2.40 -10.57 -1.49
C TYR A 107 -3.11 -11.21 -2.70
N TYR A 108 -2.38 -11.96 -3.51
CA TYR A 108 -2.85 -12.73 -4.66
C TYR A 108 -3.44 -14.08 -4.23
N TRP A 109 -4.54 -14.05 -3.47
CA TRP A 109 -5.14 -15.24 -2.85
C TRP A 109 -5.70 -16.28 -3.83
N LYS A 110 -5.93 -15.91 -5.10
CA LYS A 110 -6.31 -16.84 -6.18
C LYS A 110 -5.11 -17.35 -7.00
N ASN A 111 -3.88 -16.99 -6.62
CA ASN A 111 -2.67 -17.45 -7.30
C ASN A 111 -2.07 -18.66 -6.58
N ASP A 112 -1.50 -19.58 -7.36
CA ASP A 112 -0.92 -20.82 -6.84
C ASP A 112 0.54 -20.65 -6.34
N ALA A 113 1.23 -19.58 -6.75
CA ALA A 113 2.59 -19.21 -6.34
C ALA A 113 2.66 -17.70 -6.01
N GLU A 114 3.63 -17.25 -5.21
CA GLU A 114 3.92 -15.83 -4.92
C GLU A 114 2.68 -15.04 -4.50
N LYS A 115 2.25 -15.27 -3.26
CA LYS A 115 0.99 -14.77 -2.73
C LYS A 115 1.05 -13.31 -2.31
N PHE A 116 2.18 -12.83 -1.82
CA PHE A 116 2.28 -11.46 -1.33
C PHE A 116 3.26 -10.65 -2.15
N TYR A 117 2.88 -9.41 -2.44
CA TYR A 117 3.71 -8.49 -3.18
C TYR A 117 3.82 -7.17 -2.45
N LEU A 118 5.05 -6.76 -2.21
CA LEU A 118 5.38 -5.51 -1.53
C LEU A 118 6.26 -4.66 -2.44
N ARG A 119 5.84 -3.41 -2.69
CA ARG A 119 6.61 -2.47 -3.51
C ARG A 119 6.36 -1.01 -3.17
N ILE A 120 7.23 -0.12 -3.67
CA ILE A 120 6.85 1.28 -3.91
C ILE A 120 6.11 1.35 -5.25
N GLY A 121 4.84 1.72 -5.18
CA GLY A 121 3.91 1.75 -6.29
C GLY A 121 3.51 3.16 -6.71
N ARG A 122 2.71 3.18 -7.78
CA ARG A 122 2.03 4.35 -8.30
C ARG A 122 0.65 3.92 -8.77
N SER A 123 -0.28 4.85 -8.84
CA SER A 123 -1.57 4.60 -9.48
C SER A 123 -1.37 4.30 -10.97
N ILE A 124 -2.04 3.26 -11.45
CA ILE A 124 -2.05 2.83 -12.86
C ILE A 124 -3.46 2.78 -13.45
N GLU A 125 -4.49 3.02 -12.64
CA GLU A 125 -5.88 2.97 -13.11
C GLU A 125 -6.30 4.30 -13.77
N GLU A 126 -7.08 4.19 -14.85
CA GLU A 126 -7.66 5.32 -15.59
C GLU A 126 -6.62 6.34 -16.09
N ASN A 127 -6.49 7.48 -15.39
CA ASN A 127 -5.53 8.54 -15.67
C ASN A 127 -4.45 8.66 -14.58
N GLY A 128 -4.47 7.79 -13.57
CA GLY A 128 -3.58 7.86 -12.42
C GLY A 128 -2.10 7.84 -12.81
N GLU A 129 -1.72 7.00 -13.78
CA GLU A 129 -0.33 6.95 -14.24
C GLU A 129 0.08 8.24 -14.96
N LYS A 130 -0.80 8.80 -15.79
CA LYS A 130 -0.53 10.05 -16.51
C LYS A 130 -0.37 11.23 -15.55
N GLU A 131 -1.15 11.27 -14.47
CA GLU A 131 -0.97 12.28 -13.43
C GLU A 131 0.33 12.05 -12.64
N CYS A 132 0.68 10.79 -12.35
CA CYS A 132 1.96 10.48 -11.74
C CYS A 132 3.13 10.89 -12.64
N GLN A 133 3.06 10.73 -13.96
CA GLN A 133 4.11 11.09 -14.91
C GLN A 133 4.44 12.59 -14.95
N LYS A 134 3.51 13.45 -14.56
CA LYS A 134 3.73 14.90 -14.46
C LYS A 134 4.52 15.29 -13.21
N CYS A 135 4.64 14.37 -12.26
CA CYS A 135 5.24 14.60 -10.95
C CYS A 135 6.76 14.40 -11.02
N PRO A 136 7.58 15.33 -10.50
CA PRO A 136 9.03 15.16 -10.44
C PRO A 136 9.50 13.90 -9.71
N ALA A 137 8.69 13.36 -8.77
CA ALA A 137 8.98 12.11 -8.08
C ALA A 137 8.88 10.87 -9.00
N TYR A 138 8.22 10.96 -10.17
CA TYR A 138 7.97 9.81 -11.04
C TYR A 138 9.25 9.11 -11.45
N ASP A 139 10.23 9.84 -12.00
CA ASP A 139 11.46 9.23 -12.51
C ASP A 139 12.26 8.57 -11.39
N LYS A 140 12.30 9.19 -10.20
CA LYS A 140 12.95 8.62 -9.02
C LYS A 140 12.29 7.29 -8.62
N ILE A 141 10.97 7.25 -8.60
CA ILE A 141 10.21 6.06 -8.15
C ILE A 141 10.13 4.98 -9.24
N VAL A 142 10.08 5.35 -10.51
CA VAL A 142 9.86 4.44 -11.63
C VAL A 142 11.16 3.81 -12.12
N ILE A 143 12.24 4.59 -12.23
CA ILE A 143 13.56 4.07 -12.64
C ILE A 143 14.04 3.04 -11.61
N GLU A 144 13.84 3.33 -10.33
CA GLU A 144 14.24 2.45 -9.23
C GLU A 144 13.14 1.44 -8.84
N ASN A 145 11.95 1.50 -9.44
CA ASN A 145 10.83 0.62 -9.07
C ASN A 145 11.16 -0.86 -9.26
N ALA A 146 11.93 -1.17 -10.31
CA ALA A 146 12.42 -2.53 -10.54
C ALA A 146 13.27 -3.05 -9.36
N CYS A 147 13.85 -2.15 -8.57
CA CYS A 147 14.60 -2.45 -7.35
C CYS A 147 13.72 -2.43 -6.08
N TYR A 148 12.58 -1.71 -6.09
CA TYR A 148 11.68 -1.57 -4.93
C TYR A 148 10.49 -2.53 -4.97
N GLN A 149 10.73 -3.80 -5.29
CA GLN A 149 9.67 -4.80 -5.34
C GLN A 149 10.15 -6.16 -4.84
N LYS A 150 9.33 -6.84 -4.03
CA LYS A 150 9.62 -8.19 -3.54
C LYS A 150 8.35 -9.03 -3.41
N LEU A 151 8.47 -10.29 -3.81
CA LEU A 151 7.42 -11.30 -3.74
C LEU A 151 7.72 -12.27 -2.60
N TYR A 152 6.66 -12.77 -1.99
CA TYR A 152 6.71 -13.71 -0.86
C TYR A 152 5.64 -14.78 -1.04
N ASP A 153 5.95 -15.99 -0.62
CA ASP A 153 5.07 -17.15 -0.82
C ASP A 153 4.15 -17.39 0.37
N ASP A 154 4.64 -17.12 1.59
CA ASP A 154 3.93 -17.41 2.83
C ASP A 154 4.04 -16.24 3.80
N LEU A 155 2.90 -15.78 4.33
CA LEU A 155 2.90 -14.65 5.25
C LEU A 155 3.76 -14.97 6.47
N GLU A 156 3.45 -16.05 7.20
CA GLU A 156 4.04 -16.34 8.51
C GLU A 156 5.52 -16.66 8.42
N ALA A 157 5.94 -17.44 7.42
CA ALA A 157 7.35 -17.75 7.20
C ALA A 157 8.16 -16.51 6.81
N ASP A 158 7.55 -15.56 6.08
CA ASP A 158 8.23 -14.38 5.56
C ASP A 158 7.97 -13.10 6.37
N LEU A 159 7.20 -13.13 7.47
CA LEU A 159 6.76 -11.92 8.20
C LEU A 159 7.92 -11.00 8.60
N GLU A 160 9.01 -11.55 9.11
CA GLU A 160 10.21 -10.80 9.46
C GLU A 160 10.81 -10.13 8.23
N SER A 161 10.97 -10.88 7.13
CA SER A 161 11.50 -10.36 5.86
C SER A 161 10.57 -9.30 5.23
N ILE A 162 9.26 -9.49 5.31
CA ILE A 162 8.24 -8.54 4.85
C ILE A 162 8.35 -7.25 5.67
N THR A 163 8.49 -7.36 6.99
CA THR A 163 8.60 -6.22 7.91
C THR A 163 9.89 -5.44 7.64
N ASP A 164 11.01 -6.14 7.50
CA ASP A 164 12.31 -5.51 7.20
C ASP A 164 12.28 -4.80 5.86
N TYR A 165 11.71 -5.45 4.84
CA TYR A 165 11.60 -4.84 3.53
C TYR A 165 10.63 -3.66 3.53
N PHE A 166 9.52 -3.74 4.27
CA PHE A 166 8.60 -2.62 4.44
C PHE A 166 9.30 -1.40 5.06
N LEU A 167 10.11 -1.61 6.11
CA LEU A 167 10.90 -0.55 6.74
C LEU A 167 11.95 0.02 5.78
N HIS A 168 12.64 -0.83 5.02
CA HIS A 168 13.55 -0.39 3.96
C HIS A 168 12.83 0.50 2.95
N LEU A 169 11.69 0.06 2.42
CA LEU A 169 10.90 0.85 1.46
C LEU A 169 10.40 2.17 2.04
N ILE A 170 9.99 2.20 3.32
CA ILE A 170 9.63 3.44 4.00
C ILE A 170 10.81 4.40 4.02
N ASN A 171 12.00 3.91 4.38
CA ASN A 171 13.20 4.73 4.49
C ASN A 171 13.65 5.29 3.14
N GLU A 172 13.58 4.48 2.08
CA GLU A 172 13.86 4.94 0.71
C GLU A 172 12.82 5.95 0.23
N PHE A 173 11.53 5.65 0.42
CA PHE A 173 10.46 6.55 -0.01
C PHE A 173 10.50 7.90 0.71
N ASN A 174 10.95 7.91 1.97
CA ASN A 174 11.14 9.11 2.77
C ASN A 174 12.37 9.95 2.40
N GLN A 175 13.32 9.41 1.63
CA GLN A 175 14.43 10.22 1.12
C GLN A 175 13.99 11.18 0.00
N ILE A 176 12.86 10.90 -0.66
CA ILE A 176 12.32 11.77 -1.70
C ILE A 176 11.70 13.01 -1.03
N PRO A 177 12.21 14.23 -1.29
CA PRO A 177 11.67 15.43 -0.66
C PRO A 177 10.22 15.67 -1.05
N THR A 178 9.42 16.20 -0.12
CA THR A 178 7.99 16.50 -0.31
C THR A 178 7.71 17.36 -1.54
N ALA A 179 8.59 18.34 -1.83
CA ALA A 179 8.49 19.20 -3.01
C ALA A 179 8.51 18.46 -4.36
N TYR A 180 9.05 17.24 -4.41
CA TYR A 180 9.00 16.42 -5.62
C TYR A 180 7.62 15.85 -5.91
N PHE A 181 6.70 15.88 -4.93
CA PHE A 181 5.33 15.37 -5.06
C PHE A 181 4.31 16.47 -5.36
N GLU A 182 4.73 17.74 -5.33
CA GLU A 182 3.88 18.87 -5.67
C GLU A 182 3.54 18.83 -7.17
N LEU A 183 2.30 19.14 -7.49
CA LEU A 183 1.89 19.41 -8.86
C LEU A 183 2.37 20.82 -9.20
N GLU A 184 3.00 20.98 -10.37
CA GLU A 184 3.26 22.29 -10.95
C GLU A 184 1.97 23.13 -10.89
N PRO A 185 2.04 24.41 -10.48
CA PRO A 185 0.87 25.26 -10.46
C PRO A 185 0.24 25.22 -11.84
N SER A 186 -1.03 24.83 -11.88
CA SER A 186 -1.82 24.79 -13.11
C SER A 186 -1.60 26.11 -13.84
N SER A 187 -0.91 26.07 -14.97
CA SER A 187 -0.76 27.22 -15.87
C SER A 187 -2.07 27.50 -16.60
N ALA A 188 -3.19 27.45 -15.87
CA ALA A 188 -4.46 28.05 -16.26
C ALA A 188 -4.42 29.52 -15.82
N SER A 189 -3.54 30.29 -16.46
CA SER A 189 -3.70 31.74 -16.57
C SER A 189 -4.19 32.03 -17.99
N HIS A 190 -5.40 32.60 -18.04
CA HIS A 190 -6.11 33.23 -19.17
C HIS A 190 -7.00 32.35 -20.07
#